data_AF-R6QS13-F1
#
_entry.id   AF-R6QS13-F1
#
_cell.length_a   1.000
_cell.length_b   1.000
_cell.length_c   1.000
_cell.angle_alpha   90.00
_cell.angle_beta   90.00
_cell.angle_gamma   90.00
#
_symmetry.space_group_name_H-M   'P 1'
#
loop_
_entity.id
_entity.type
_entity.pdbx_description
1 polymer ?
#
loop_
_entity_poly.entity_id
_entity_poly.type
_entity_poly.pdbx_seq_one_letter_code
_entity_poly.pdbx_strand_id
1 'polypeptide(L)'
;MSGFFEEFMGSYNPFDSAGYDEQVIMRNSLFAVVPKIAKNELTQMQRICFEMLYFEKKNQKQIAAVLHISQPSVCRHLKSAKMIIEKIGGYCILSIKKTNEQWEKLQ
;
A
#
# COMPACT_ATOMS: atom_id res chain seq x y z
N MET A 1 -16.60 2.02 1.35
CA MET A 1 -15.74 0.98 0.75
C MET A 1 -14.29 1.34 1.01
N SER A 2 -13.60 0.57 1.85
CA SER A 2 -12.13 0.62 1.91
C SER A 2 -11.60 0.06 0.59
N GLY A 3 -10.72 0.80 -0.09
CA GLY A 3 -10.02 0.29 -1.26
C GLY A 3 -9.08 -0.85 -0.89
N PHE A 4 -8.75 -1.72 -1.85
CA PHE A 4 -7.89 -2.90 -1.66
C PHE A 4 -6.62 -2.60 -0.85
N PHE A 5 -6.03 -1.42 -1.05
CA PHE A 5 -4.82 -1.01 -0.37
C PHE A 5 -4.98 -0.88 1.17
N GLU A 6 -6.13 -0.43 1.65
CA GLU A 6 -6.40 -0.31 3.10
C GLU A 6 -6.59 -1.68 3.76
N GLU A 7 -7.28 -2.57 3.06
CA GLU A 7 -7.45 -3.97 3.48
C GLU A 7 -6.08 -4.66 3.59
N PHE A 8 -5.19 -4.35 2.65
CA PHE A 8 -3.84 -4.85 2.59
C PHE A 8 -2.91 -4.30 3.68
N MET A 9 -2.87 -2.98 3.88
CA MET A 9 -1.98 -2.36 4.86
C MET A 9 -2.49 -2.43 6.30
N GLY A 10 -3.81 -2.55 6.48
CA GLY A 10 -4.45 -2.64 7.80
C GLY A 10 -4.22 -3.97 8.51
N SER A 11 -3.89 -5.04 7.78
CA SER A 11 -3.77 -6.42 8.28
C SER A 11 -2.33 -6.93 8.41
N TYR A 12 -1.31 -6.08 8.22
CA TYR A 12 0.08 -6.52 8.16
C TYR A 12 0.65 -6.99 9.52
N ASN A 13 0.84 -8.30 9.68
CA ASN A 13 1.69 -8.90 10.69
C ASN A 13 2.79 -9.77 10.04
N PRO A 14 4.06 -9.32 9.94
CA PRO A 14 5.13 -10.04 9.23
C PRO A 14 5.41 -11.47 9.71
N PHE A 15 4.85 -11.87 10.85
CA PHE A 15 5.01 -13.19 11.45
C PHE A 15 3.77 -14.08 11.30
N ASP A 16 2.72 -13.58 10.66
CA ASP A 16 1.50 -14.35 10.41
C ASP A 16 1.62 -15.12 9.09
N SER A 17 2.08 -16.37 9.20
CA SER A 17 2.20 -17.33 8.10
C SER A 17 1.00 -18.29 8.00
N ALA A 18 -0.08 -18.04 8.75
CA ALA A 18 -1.23 -18.94 8.84
C ALA A 18 -2.24 -18.79 7.69
N GLY A 19 -1.94 -17.99 6.65
CA GLY A 19 -2.79 -17.78 5.49
C GLY A 19 -2.63 -18.84 4.41
N TYR A 20 -3.63 -18.96 3.52
CA TYR A 20 -3.54 -19.75 2.29
C TYR A 20 -2.41 -19.24 1.39
N ASP A 21 -1.74 -20.14 0.66
CA ASP A 21 -0.57 -19.83 -0.20
C ASP A 21 -0.82 -18.64 -1.14
N GLU A 22 -2.00 -18.55 -1.75
CA GLU A 22 -2.35 -17.43 -2.64
C GLU A 22 -2.34 -16.08 -1.90
N GLN A 23 -2.86 -16.03 -0.68
CA GLN A 23 -2.87 -14.82 0.15
C GLN A 23 -1.45 -14.42 0.56
N VAL A 24 -0.61 -15.39 0.91
CA VAL A 24 0.79 -15.16 1.25
C VAL A 24 1.59 -14.67 0.04
N ILE A 25 1.40 -15.27 -1.14
CA ILE A 25 2.04 -14.85 -2.40
C ILE A 25 1.64 -13.43 -2.77
N MET A 26 0.32 -13.16 -2.79
CA MET A 26 -0.21 -11.83 -3.08
C MET A 26 0.40 -10.80 -2.13
N ARG A 27 0.45 -11.14 -0.84
CA ARG A 27 0.95 -10.27 0.19
C ARG A 27 2.44 -9.97 0.06
N ASN A 28 3.28 -11.00 -0.04
CA ASN A 28 4.72 -10.81 -0.19
C ASN A 28 5.07 -10.01 -1.45
N SER A 29 4.36 -10.28 -2.55
CA SER A 29 4.53 -9.56 -3.80
C SER A 29 4.21 -8.07 -3.64
N LEU A 30 3.11 -7.74 -2.97
CA LEU A 30 2.71 -6.35 -2.71
C LEU A 30 3.68 -5.62 -1.78
N PHE A 31 4.18 -6.28 -0.73
CA PHE A 31 5.23 -5.71 0.13
C PHE A 31 6.51 -5.39 -0.64
N ALA A 32 6.84 -6.15 -1.67
CA ALA A 32 7.99 -5.87 -2.51
C ALA A 32 7.77 -4.69 -3.48
N VAL A 33 6.53 -4.48 -3.97
CA VAL A 33 6.25 -3.44 -4.98
C VAL A 33 5.79 -2.10 -4.39
N VAL A 34 5.01 -2.08 -3.31
CA VAL A 34 4.46 -0.83 -2.74
C VAL A 34 5.55 0.18 -2.37
N PRO A 35 6.66 -0.19 -1.70
CA PRO A 35 7.76 0.75 -1.43
C PRO A 35 8.41 1.30 -2.71
N LYS A 36 8.46 0.50 -3.79
CA LYS A 36 9.00 0.94 -5.09
C LYS A 36 8.07 1.95 -5.77
N ILE A 37 6.76 1.68 -5.74
CA ILE A 37 5.74 2.61 -6.24
C ILE A 37 5.82 3.93 -5.44
N ALA A 38 5.83 3.83 -4.11
CA ALA A 38 5.92 5.01 -3.25
C ALA A 38 7.19 5.84 -3.51
N LYS A 39 8.32 5.19 -3.79
CA LYS A 39 9.59 5.85 -4.09
C LYS A 39 9.61 6.53 -5.46
N ASN A 40 9.01 5.93 -6.47
CA ASN A 40 9.18 6.35 -7.87
C ASN A 40 8.02 7.21 -8.40
N GLU A 41 6.80 7.02 -7.87
CA GLU A 41 5.57 7.56 -8.46
C GLU A 41 4.93 8.65 -7.61
N LEU A 42 5.27 8.72 -6.32
CA LEU A 42 4.78 9.75 -5.43
C LEU A 42 5.70 10.96 -5.42
N THR A 43 5.11 12.14 -5.28
CA THR A 43 5.88 13.33 -4.92
C THR A 43 6.48 13.16 -3.52
N GLN A 44 7.55 13.89 -3.22
CA GLN A 44 8.22 13.82 -1.91
C GLN A 44 7.23 14.02 -0.75
N MET A 45 6.32 15.00 -0.85
CA MET A 45 5.35 15.28 0.22
C MET A 45 4.29 14.19 0.36
N GLN A 46 3.81 13.63 -0.76
CA GLN A 46 2.90 12.47 -0.75
C GLN A 46 3.56 11.27 -0.08
N ARG A 47 4.81 10.98 -0.45
CA ARG A 47 5.60 9.87 0.08
C ARG A 47 5.83 10.03 1.59
N ILE A 48 6.28 11.19 2.05
CA ILE A 48 6.50 11.44 3.48
C ILE A 48 5.18 11.27 4.27
N CYS A 49 4.08 11.89 3.82
CA CYS A 49 2.79 11.71 4.48
C CYS A 49 2.35 10.23 4.53
N PHE A 50 2.58 9.50 3.44
CA PHE A 50 2.26 8.08 3.33
C PHE A 50 3.10 7.21 4.27
N GLU A 51 4.42 7.39 4.30
CA GLU A 51 5.33 6.62 5.15
C GLU A 51 5.02 6.85 6.64
N MET A 52 4.76 8.11 7.03
CA MET A 52 4.39 8.44 8.40
C MET A 52 3.06 7.81 8.83
N LEU A 53 2.08 7.72 7.92
CA LEU A 53 0.79 7.11 8.23
C LEU A 53 0.90 5.58 8.36
N TYR A 54 1.51 4.92 7.37
CA TYR A 54 1.42 3.47 7.26
C TYR A 54 2.57 2.72 7.95
N PHE A 55 3.78 3.28 7.98
CA PHE A 55 4.94 2.66 8.60
C PHE A 55 5.19 3.19 10.02
N GLU A 56 5.06 4.50 10.24
CA GLU A 56 5.24 5.10 11.58
C GLU A 56 3.95 5.14 12.41
N LYS A 57 2.81 4.71 11.84
CA LYS A 57 1.49 4.64 12.49
C LYS A 57 1.02 5.99 13.08
N LYS A 58 1.42 7.12 12.50
CA LYS A 58 0.95 8.45 12.91
C LYS A 58 -0.40 8.76 12.30
N ASN A 59 -1.29 9.38 13.06
CA ASN A 59 -2.53 9.91 12.52
C ASN A 59 -2.31 11.25 11.79
N GLN A 60 -3.29 11.70 10.99
CA GLN A 60 -3.15 12.91 10.17
C GLN A 60 -2.88 14.19 10.98
N LYS A 61 -3.37 14.29 12.23
CA LYS A 61 -3.09 15.45 13.09
C LYS A 61 -1.63 15.46 13.55
N GLN A 62 -1.09 14.29 13.90
CA GLN A 62 0.32 14.13 14.25
C GLN A 62 1.23 14.44 13.06
N ILE A 63 0.88 13.96 11.86
CA ILE A 63 1.63 14.25 10.62
C ILE A 63 1.62 15.76 10.33
N ALA A 64 0.44 16.40 10.43
CA ALA A 64 0.30 17.84 10.25
C ALA A 64 1.20 18.64 11.21
N ALA A 65 1.26 18.21 12.48
CA ALA A 65 2.13 18.82 13.48
C ALA A 65 3.62 18.65 13.15
N VAL A 66 4.06 17.46 12.72
CA VAL A 66 5.47 17.19 12.38
C VAL A 66 5.90 17.94 11.12
N LEU A 67 5.04 18.02 10.11
CA LEU A 67 5.35 18.66 8.83
C LEU A 67 5.08 20.17 8.83
N HIS A 68 4.55 20.72 9.93
CA HIS A 68 4.14 22.12 10.04
C HIS A 68 3.19 22.56 8.91
N ILE A 69 2.26 21.70 8.51
CA ILE A 69 1.21 21.99 7.51
C ILE A 69 -0.17 21.72 8.07
N SER A 70 -1.21 22.22 7.39
CA SER A 70 -2.59 21.97 7.80
C SER A 70 -2.98 20.49 7.64
N GLN A 71 -3.81 19.96 8.56
CA GLN A 71 -4.36 18.62 8.42
C GLN A 71 -5.16 18.42 7.11
N PRO A 72 -5.90 19.41 6.58
CA PRO A 72 -6.47 19.33 5.23
C PRO A 72 -5.45 19.14 4.11
N SER A 73 -4.25 19.72 4.23
CA SER A 73 -3.16 19.51 3.27
C SER A 73 -2.65 18.06 3.34
N VAL A 74 -2.43 17.53 4.55
CA VAL A 74 -2.06 16.11 4.76
C VAL A 74 -3.11 15.18 4.14
N CYS A 75 -4.40 15.44 4.39
CA CYS A 75 -5.50 14.67 3.82
C CYS A 75 -5.47 14.67 2.27
N ARG A 76 -5.22 15.82 1.65
CA ARG A 76 -5.07 15.92 0.18
C ARG A 76 -3.88 15.10 -0.34
N HIS A 77 -2.72 15.20 0.32
CA HIS A 77 -1.54 14.42 -0.06
C HIS A 77 -1.80 12.91 0.04
N LEU A 78 -2.40 12.46 1.14
CA LEU A 78 -2.74 11.05 1.36
C LEU A 78 -3.76 10.52 0.35
N LYS A 79 -4.83 11.29 0.06
CA LYS A 79 -5.82 10.91 -0.96
C LYS A 79 -5.16 10.73 -2.33
N SER A 80 -4.31 11.67 -2.73
CA SER A 80 -3.60 11.58 -4.01
C SER A 80 -2.62 10.40 -4.03
N ALA A 81 -1.88 10.18 -2.95
CA ALA A 81 -0.94 9.07 -2.84
C ALA A 81 -1.65 7.72 -2.96
N LYS A 82 -2.79 7.58 -2.27
CA LYS A 82 -3.61 6.38 -2.31
C LYS A 82 -4.12 6.07 -3.71
N MET A 83 -4.64 7.08 -4.44
CA MET A 83 -5.10 6.88 -5.81
C MET A 83 -3.99 6.38 -6.74
N ILE A 84 -2.77 6.93 -6.61
CA ILE A 84 -1.61 6.51 -7.42
C ILE A 84 -1.25 5.05 -7.11
N ILE A 85 -1.14 4.72 -5.82
CA ILE A 85 -0.79 3.36 -5.39
C ILE A 85 -1.87 2.35 -5.77
N GLU A 86 -3.15 2.68 -5.62
CA GLU A 86 -4.25 1.80 -6.03
C GLU A 86 -4.25 1.57 -7.55
N LYS A 87 -4.03 2.63 -8.34
CA LYS A 87 -3.97 2.51 -9.80
C LYS A 87 -2.84 1.58 -10.24
N ILE A 88 -1.62 1.78 -9.73
CA ILE A 88 -0.44 1.04 -10.16
C ILE A 88 -0.43 -0.36 -9.53
N GLY A 89 -0.69 -0.45 -8.23
CA GLY A 89 -0.80 -1.70 -7.49
C GLY A 89 -1.91 -2.61 -8.05
N GLY A 90 -3.01 -2.03 -8.54
CA GLY A 90 -4.08 -2.75 -9.23
C GLY A 90 -3.58 -3.62 -10.39
N TYR A 91 -2.67 -3.08 -11.21
CA TYR A 91 -2.06 -3.85 -12.31
C TYR A 91 -1.14 -4.96 -11.81
N CYS A 92 -0.36 -4.71 -10.75
CA CYS A 92 0.49 -5.74 -10.14
C CYS A 92 -0.34 -6.91 -9.63
N ILE A 93 -1.44 -6.64 -8.91
CA ILE A 93 -2.36 -7.66 -8.38
C ILE A 93 -2.95 -8.48 -9.52
N LEU A 94 -3.45 -7.82 -10.56
CA LEU A 94 -4.01 -8.50 -11.72
C LEU A 94 -2.99 -9.45 -12.36
N SER A 95 -1.74 -9.01 -12.47
CA SER A 95 -0.67 -9.85 -13.01
C SER A 95 -0.41 -11.07 -12.13
N ILE A 96 -0.29 -10.88 -10.80
CA ILE A 96 -0.03 -11.97 -9.85
C ILE A 96 -1.17 -13.00 -9.89
N LYS A 97 -2.43 -12.54 -9.88
CA LYS A 97 -3.60 -13.43 -9.98
C LYS A 97 -3.56 -14.28 -11.24
N LYS A 98 -3.33 -13.65 -12.40
CA LYS A 98 -3.20 -14.38 -13.67
C LYS A 98 -2.04 -15.37 -13.65
N THR A 99 -0.90 -15.01 -13.06
CA THR A 99 0.24 -15.92 -12.94
C THR A 99 -0.11 -17.14 -12.07
N ASN A 100 -0.75 -16.93 -10.92
CA ASN A 100 -1.19 -18.02 -10.05
C ASN A 100 -2.21 -18.93 -10.75
N GLU A 101 -3.21 -18.37 -11.41
CA GLU A 101 -4.20 -19.14 -12.19
C GLU A 101 -3.57 -20.00 -13.29
N GLN A 102 -2.50 -19.52 -13.94
CA GLN A 102 -1.78 -20.30 -14.95
C GLN A 102 -0.92 -21.38 -14.31
N TRP A 103 -0.30 -21.10 -13.16
CA TRP A 103 0.50 -22.08 -12.42
C TRP A 103 -0.34 -23.26 -11.94
N GLU A 104 -1.51 -22.99 -11.38
CA GLU A 104 -2.45 -24.03 -10.91
C GLU A 104 -2.94 -24.93 -12.05
N LYS A 105 -3.11 -24.39 -13.27
CA LYS A 105 -3.49 -25.18 -14.46
C LYS A 105 -2.39 -26.09 -14.99
N LEU A 106 -1.14 -25.86 -14.59
CA LEU A 106 0.01 -26.66 -15.00
C LEU A 106 0.30 -27.80 -14.01
N GLN A 107 -0.37 -27.83 -12.85
CA GLN A 107 -0.32 -28.93 -11.88
C GLN A 107 -1.32 -30.02 -12.23
#